data_AF-A0A968S982-F1
#
_entry.id   AF-A0A968S982-F1
#
_cell.length_a   1.000
_cell.length_b   1.000
_cell.length_c   1.000
_cell.angle_alpha   90.00
_cell.angle_beta   90.00
_cell.angle_gamma   90.00
#
_symmetry.space_group_name_H-M   'P 1'
#
loop_
_entity.id
_entity.type
_entity.pdbx_description
1 polymer ?
#
loop_
_entity_poly.entity_id
_entity_poly.type
_entity_poly.pdbx_seq_one_letter_code
_entity_poly.pdbx_strand_id
1 'polypeptide(L)'
;MARYQTIDVILNLQQALEGINVEDLKKLNALLLGNSKLLRKAELVAEIVRQMQGENLKKVWEKLDQFQKAAVAEAIYGAEATYYPEVFVAKYGQEPSWGKKSNAYSWRLEPSLLCLFFSDYRVPPDLQQELLSFVPKPQITTLKQIGDTLPDKFIVKVTDYNLTTRQRETIEEEISFVECEMESKAPKDFAVILRLIQSGKVAVSDKTYLPSAATVKAIAQILQEGDFYDDEQRKAGAKRPEYVDEVGGIKSFAWAVLVQGSNLAEISAKKISLDQSRTKSPPRTTSQSPPKCLETVGKEHNF
;
A
#
# COMPACT_ATOMS: atom_id res chain seq x y z
N MET A 1 -21.65 6.24 -9.06
CA MET A 1 -21.90 6.81 -7.72
C MET A 1 -20.58 7.32 -7.19
N ALA A 2 -20.43 8.63 -7.06
CA ALA A 2 -19.23 9.24 -6.50
C ALA A 2 -19.11 8.80 -5.03
N ARG A 3 -18.16 7.90 -4.75
CA ARG A 3 -17.76 7.59 -3.39
C ARG A 3 -17.20 8.88 -2.80
N TYR A 4 -17.69 9.24 -1.61
CA TYR A 4 -17.36 10.44 -0.85
C TYR A 4 -15.96 10.99 -1.16
N GLN A 5 -15.91 12.16 -1.79
CA GLN A 5 -14.78 13.07 -1.59
C GLN A 5 -14.88 13.53 -0.14
N THR A 6 -14.33 12.74 0.78
CA THR A 6 -14.04 13.23 2.12
C THR A 6 -13.02 14.33 1.91
N ILE A 7 -13.46 15.58 1.96
CA ILE A 7 -12.56 16.70 2.14
C ILE A 7 -11.76 16.33 3.39
N ASP A 8 -10.46 16.10 3.25
CA ASP A 8 -9.52 15.91 4.36
C ASP A 8 -9.50 17.21 5.17
N VAL A 9 -10.55 17.44 5.97
CA VAL A 9 -10.59 18.54 6.92
C VAL A 9 -9.63 18.14 8.02
N ILE A 10 -8.45 18.74 7.99
CA ILE A 10 -7.47 18.55 9.04
C ILE A 10 -8.03 19.26 10.29
N LEU A 11 -8.51 18.47 11.24
CA LEU A 11 -9.11 18.98 12.48
C LEU A 11 -8.00 19.37 13.47
N ASN A 12 -8.10 20.55 14.05
CA ASN A 12 -7.28 20.90 15.22
C ASN A 12 -7.68 20.05 16.45
N LEU A 13 -6.88 20.06 17.50
CA LEU A 13 -7.11 19.21 18.67
C LEU A 13 -8.50 19.41 19.28
N GLN A 14 -8.97 20.66 19.40
CA GLN A 14 -10.29 20.95 19.94
C GLN A 14 -11.40 20.33 19.08
N GLN A 15 -11.36 20.53 17.77
CA GLN A 15 -12.35 19.99 16.83
C GLN A 15 -12.35 18.46 16.82
N ALA A 16 -11.17 17.85 16.90
CA ALA A 16 -11.02 16.40 17.02
C ALA A 16 -11.70 15.87 18.29
N LEU A 17 -11.50 16.54 19.44
CA LEU A 17 -12.11 16.16 20.71
C LEU A 17 -13.63 16.41 20.75
N GLU A 18 -14.12 17.44 20.05
CA GLU A 18 -15.56 17.71 19.90
C GLU A 18 -16.28 16.58 19.15
N GLY A 19 -15.58 15.80 18.30
CA GLY A 19 -16.11 14.61 17.65
C GLY A 19 -16.28 13.39 18.58
N ILE A 20 -15.63 13.38 19.74
CA ILE A 20 -15.61 12.23 20.67
C ILE A 20 -16.85 12.26 21.59
N ASN A 21 -17.33 11.09 22.00
CA ASN A 21 -18.41 10.98 22.97
C ASN A 21 -17.96 11.35 24.40
N VAL A 22 -18.90 11.71 25.26
CA VAL A 22 -18.60 12.19 26.63
C VAL A 22 -17.93 11.14 27.51
N GLU A 23 -18.29 9.87 27.35
CA GLU A 23 -17.75 8.79 28.18
C GLU A 23 -16.27 8.51 27.87
N ASP A 24 -15.88 8.56 26.60
CA ASP A 24 -14.48 8.42 26.20
C ASP A 24 -13.67 9.67 26.56
N LEU A 25 -14.25 10.87 26.47
CA LEU A 25 -13.61 12.09 26.97
C LEU A 25 -13.35 12.03 28.49
N LYS A 26 -14.27 11.47 29.27
CA LYS A 26 -14.04 11.26 30.72
C LYS A 26 -12.86 10.32 30.98
N LYS A 27 -12.74 9.24 30.21
CA LYS A 27 -11.61 8.30 30.32
C LYS A 27 -10.28 8.98 29.96
N LEU A 28 -10.25 9.73 28.86
CA LEU A 28 -9.06 10.50 28.44
C LEU A 28 -8.67 11.53 29.49
N ASN A 29 -9.63 12.29 30.02
CA ASN A 29 -9.40 13.26 31.08
C ASN A 29 -8.87 12.62 32.39
N ALA A 30 -9.33 11.41 32.72
CA ALA A 30 -8.85 10.67 33.90
C ALA A 30 -7.36 10.32 33.81
N LEU A 31 -6.82 10.13 32.60
CA LEU A 31 -5.38 9.87 32.41
C LEU A 31 -4.51 11.12 32.70
N LEU A 32 -5.08 12.31 32.55
CA LEU A 32 -4.38 13.59 32.73
C LEU A 32 -4.31 14.07 34.19
N LEU A 33 -4.71 13.22 35.15
CA LEU A 33 -4.92 13.59 36.56
C LEU A 33 -5.97 14.73 36.72
N GLY A 34 -6.85 14.89 35.74
CA GLY A 34 -7.89 15.91 35.73
C GLY A 34 -8.95 15.67 36.80
N ASN A 35 -9.65 16.74 37.21
CA ASN A 35 -10.77 16.64 38.14
C ASN A 35 -11.85 15.71 37.56
N SER A 36 -12.05 14.56 38.18
CA SER A 36 -13.10 13.58 37.84
C SER A 36 -14.53 14.10 38.03
N LYS A 37 -14.68 15.35 38.49
CA LYS A 37 -15.94 16.03 38.75
C LYS A 37 -16.51 16.78 37.52
N LEU A 38 -15.77 16.88 36.41
CA LEU A 38 -16.28 17.51 35.19
C LEU A 38 -17.31 16.59 34.51
N LEU A 39 -18.51 17.12 34.29
CA LEU A 39 -19.64 16.34 33.74
C LEU A 39 -20.05 16.80 32.34
N ARG A 40 -19.73 18.03 31.93
CA ARG A 40 -20.15 18.58 30.64
C ARG A 40 -19.08 18.36 29.58
N LYS A 41 -19.53 18.04 28.36
CA LYS A 41 -18.66 17.80 27.20
C LYS A 41 -17.68 18.95 26.94
N ALA A 42 -18.19 20.17 26.87
CA ALA A 42 -17.37 21.35 26.58
C ALA A 42 -16.29 21.60 27.65
N GLU A 43 -16.61 21.36 28.92
CA GLU A 43 -15.65 21.50 30.03
C GLU A 43 -14.54 20.44 29.96
N LEU A 44 -14.90 19.19 29.61
CA LEU A 44 -13.93 18.11 29.40
C LEU A 44 -12.99 18.42 28.23
N VAL A 45 -13.52 18.89 27.10
CA VAL A 45 -12.71 19.27 25.94
C VAL A 45 -11.75 20.40 26.29
N ALA A 46 -12.24 21.48 26.92
CA ALA A 46 -11.41 22.61 27.29
C ALA A 46 -10.29 22.23 28.27
N GLU A 47 -10.58 21.36 29.25
CA GLU A 47 -9.56 20.89 30.19
C GLU A 47 -8.49 20.02 29.50
N ILE A 48 -8.89 19.11 28.61
CA ILE A 48 -7.94 18.28 27.86
C ILE A 48 -7.04 19.16 26.97
N VAL A 49 -7.62 20.11 26.23
CA VAL A 49 -6.86 21.06 25.40
C VAL A 49 -5.86 21.84 26.24
N ARG A 50 -6.27 22.35 27.42
CA ARG A 50 -5.39 23.09 28.34
C ARG A 50 -4.22 22.24 28.87
N GLN A 51 -4.43 20.94 29.07
CA GLN A 51 -3.39 20.02 29.52
C GLN A 51 -2.46 19.57 28.39
N MET A 52 -2.92 19.63 27.14
CA MET A 52 -2.17 19.26 25.94
C MET A 52 -1.48 20.47 25.28
N GLN A 53 -1.16 21.51 26.06
CA GLN A 53 -0.46 22.71 25.60
C GLN A 53 0.76 23.03 26.48
N GLY A 54 1.81 23.58 25.86
CA GLY A 54 2.98 24.15 26.53
C GLY A 54 3.68 23.21 27.51
N GLU A 55 3.91 23.67 28.74
CA GLU A 55 4.61 22.88 29.77
C GLU A 55 3.80 21.67 30.27
N ASN A 56 2.47 21.69 30.15
CA ASN A 56 1.66 20.52 30.51
C ASN A 56 1.80 19.43 29.44
N LEU A 57 1.86 19.80 28.16
CA LEU A 57 2.12 18.87 27.07
C LEU A 57 3.44 18.13 27.27
N LYS A 58 4.51 18.84 27.66
CA LYS A 58 5.81 18.22 27.98
C LYS A 58 5.70 17.23 29.14
N LYS A 59 4.92 17.54 30.19
CA LYS A 59 4.69 16.60 31.30
C LYS A 59 3.91 15.36 30.88
N VAL A 60 2.95 15.50 29.96
CA VAL A 60 2.20 14.35 29.42
C VAL A 60 3.12 13.51 28.53
N TRP A 61 3.91 14.15 27.68
CA TRP A 61 4.95 13.52 26.87
C TRP A 61 5.91 12.68 27.72
N GLU A 62 6.40 13.21 28.83
CA GLU A 62 7.35 12.48 29.69
C GLU A 62 6.77 11.23 30.34
N LYS A 63 5.44 11.12 30.46
CA LYS A 63 4.77 9.93 30.99
C LYS A 63 4.60 8.82 29.96
N LEU A 64 4.79 9.10 28.66
CA LEU A 64 4.71 8.09 27.62
C LEU A 64 5.86 7.10 27.72
N ASP A 65 5.58 5.82 27.46
CA ASP A 65 6.62 4.81 27.33
C ASP A 65 7.45 5.00 26.04
N GLN A 66 8.52 4.23 25.89
CA GLN A 66 9.43 4.36 24.75
C GLN A 66 8.74 4.14 23.40
N PHE A 67 7.83 3.16 23.29
CA PHE A 67 7.13 2.85 22.03
C PHE A 67 6.08 3.91 21.71
N GLN A 68 5.38 4.42 22.73
CA GLN A 68 4.43 5.52 22.60
C GLN A 68 5.13 6.81 22.17
N LYS A 69 6.28 7.15 22.78
CA LYS A 69 7.11 8.29 22.36
C LYS A 69 7.57 8.12 20.91
N ALA A 70 8.03 6.93 20.54
CA ALA A 70 8.43 6.64 19.16
C ALA A 70 7.26 6.81 18.18
N ALA A 71 6.06 6.34 18.52
CA ALA A 71 4.89 6.43 17.65
C ALA A 71 4.49 7.88 17.35
N VAL A 72 4.50 8.74 18.37
CA VAL A 72 4.29 10.19 18.19
C VAL A 72 5.40 10.80 17.33
N ALA A 73 6.67 10.46 17.58
CA ALA A 73 7.79 10.97 16.81
C ALA A 73 7.72 10.56 15.32
N GLU A 74 7.40 9.30 15.01
CA GLU A 74 7.19 8.85 13.63
C GLU A 74 6.07 9.62 12.93
N ALA A 75 4.96 9.87 13.63
CA ALA A 75 3.85 10.60 13.07
C ALA A 75 4.20 12.07 12.81
N ILE A 76 4.71 12.81 13.81
CA ILE A 76 4.95 14.25 13.65
C ILE A 76 6.06 14.60 12.65
N TYR A 77 7.04 13.73 12.47
CA TYR A 77 8.12 13.91 11.48
C TYR A 77 7.80 13.27 10.11
N GLY A 78 6.69 12.53 10.01
CA GLY A 78 6.18 11.97 8.77
C GLY A 78 5.51 13.02 7.88
N ALA A 79 5.42 12.73 6.58
CA ALA A 79 4.87 13.67 5.59
C ALA A 79 3.40 14.03 5.82
N GLU A 80 2.60 13.11 6.38
CA GLU A 80 1.15 13.26 6.55
C GLU A 80 0.69 13.45 8.00
N ALA A 81 1.62 13.59 8.95
CA ALA A 81 1.31 13.59 10.39
C ALA A 81 0.53 12.34 10.87
N THR A 82 0.64 11.23 10.14
CA THR A 82 -0.14 10.00 10.35
C THR A 82 0.74 8.88 10.90
N TYR A 83 0.21 8.14 11.87
CA TYR A 83 0.78 6.90 12.35
C TYR A 83 0.36 5.73 11.43
N TYR A 84 1.34 5.03 10.88
CA TYR A 84 1.13 3.81 10.08
C TYR A 84 1.56 2.58 10.89
N PRO A 85 0.61 1.73 11.37
CA PRO A 85 0.92 0.58 12.19
C PRO A 85 1.93 -0.37 11.55
N GLU A 86 1.79 -0.64 10.26
CA GLU A 86 2.61 -1.61 9.52
C GLU A 86 4.07 -1.14 9.43
N VAL A 87 4.27 0.15 9.14
CA VAL A 87 5.60 0.78 9.07
C VAL A 87 6.25 0.79 10.45
N PHE A 88 5.47 1.09 11.49
CA PHE A 88 5.96 1.09 12.86
C PHE A 88 6.41 -0.30 13.29
N VAL A 89 5.59 -1.33 13.07
CA VAL A 89 5.92 -2.72 13.42
C VAL A 89 7.13 -3.20 12.62
N ALA A 90 7.25 -2.86 11.34
CA ALA A 90 8.43 -3.22 10.53
C ALA A 90 9.74 -2.65 11.12
N LYS A 91 9.66 -1.46 11.73
CA LYS A 91 10.83 -0.76 12.30
C LYS A 91 11.12 -1.13 13.75
N TYR A 92 10.09 -1.25 14.58
CA TYR A 92 10.20 -1.43 16.03
C TYR A 92 9.86 -2.85 16.52
N GLY A 93 9.35 -3.72 15.64
CA GLY A 93 9.03 -5.12 15.92
C GLY A 93 7.67 -5.37 16.59
N GLN A 94 7.03 -4.34 17.14
CA GLN A 94 5.71 -4.42 17.79
C GLN A 94 4.98 -3.08 17.75
N GLU A 95 3.66 -3.10 17.97
CA GLU A 95 2.85 -1.88 18.09
C GLU A 95 3.03 -1.21 19.47
N PRO A 96 2.88 0.12 19.56
CA PRO A 96 2.79 0.79 20.84
C PRO A 96 1.47 0.40 21.53
N SER A 97 1.44 0.43 22.85
CA SER A 97 0.21 0.19 23.60
C SER A 97 -0.75 1.36 23.42
N TRP A 98 -1.85 1.14 22.68
CA TRP A 98 -2.98 2.06 22.57
C TRP A 98 -3.96 1.96 23.74
N GLY A 99 -3.80 0.96 24.62
CA GLY A 99 -4.72 0.65 25.70
C GLY A 99 -5.41 -0.70 25.50
N LYS A 100 -6.34 -1.06 26.39
CA LYS A 100 -7.04 -2.35 26.33
C LYS A 100 -8.36 -2.23 25.58
N LYS A 101 -8.57 -3.12 24.60
CA LYS A 101 -9.88 -3.32 23.97
C LYS A 101 -10.62 -4.41 24.74
N SER A 102 -11.82 -4.11 25.26
CA SER A 102 -12.58 -5.12 26.02
C SER A 102 -13.25 -6.18 25.12
N ASN A 103 -13.46 -5.89 23.83
CA ASN A 103 -13.94 -6.84 22.80
C ASN A 103 -13.78 -6.27 21.37
N ALA A 104 -13.85 -7.12 20.33
CA ALA A 104 -13.66 -6.77 18.91
C ALA A 104 -14.65 -5.71 18.35
N TYR A 105 -15.81 -5.53 18.99
CA TYR A 105 -16.84 -4.54 18.66
C TYR A 105 -17.08 -3.52 19.78
N SER A 106 -16.19 -3.49 20.78
CA SER A 106 -16.38 -2.70 21.98
C SER A 106 -15.79 -1.30 21.85
N TRP A 107 -16.69 -0.32 21.93
CA TRP A 107 -16.42 1.10 22.20
C TRP A 107 -15.82 1.34 23.60
N ARG A 108 -15.71 0.29 24.45
CA ARG A 108 -15.10 0.38 25.79
C ARG A 108 -13.60 0.11 25.70
N LEU A 109 -12.91 1.04 25.06
CA LEU A 109 -11.46 1.18 25.15
C LEU A 109 -11.12 1.65 26.57
N GLU A 110 -10.17 1.01 27.23
CA GLU A 110 -9.37 1.64 28.29
C GLU A 110 -8.22 2.34 27.57
N PRO A 111 -8.35 3.64 27.22
CA PRO A 111 -7.35 4.30 26.42
C PRO A 111 -6.03 4.42 27.18
N SER A 112 -4.93 4.40 26.44
CA SER A 112 -3.64 4.83 26.95
C SER A 112 -3.46 6.35 26.78
N LEU A 113 -2.42 6.91 27.40
CA LEU A 113 -2.04 8.32 27.19
C LEU A 113 -1.73 8.64 25.72
N LEU A 114 -1.29 7.66 24.94
CA LEU A 114 -1.02 7.82 23.50
C LEU A 114 -2.25 8.34 22.74
N CYS A 115 -3.46 7.92 23.14
CA CYS A 115 -4.70 8.33 22.48
C CYS A 115 -4.97 9.86 22.54
N LEU A 116 -4.32 10.60 23.44
CA LEU A 116 -4.45 12.06 23.51
C LEU A 116 -3.71 12.77 22.37
N PHE A 117 -2.72 12.10 21.76
CA PHE A 117 -1.88 12.68 20.72
C PHE A 117 -2.43 12.45 19.31
N PHE A 118 -3.47 11.62 19.17
CA PHE A 118 -3.98 11.16 17.88
C PHE A 118 -5.49 11.28 17.77
N SER A 119 -5.95 11.72 16.61
CA SER A 119 -7.32 11.61 16.12
C SER A 119 -7.32 10.76 14.87
N ASP A 120 -7.94 9.58 14.93
CA ASP A 120 -7.96 8.62 13.81
C ASP A 120 -6.56 8.33 13.23
N TYR A 121 -5.60 8.04 14.12
CA TYR A 121 -4.17 7.85 13.81
C TYR A 121 -3.43 9.06 13.24
N ARG A 122 -4.05 10.25 13.17
CA ARG A 122 -3.37 11.50 12.77
C ARG A 122 -3.11 12.40 13.96
N VAL A 123 -1.97 13.09 13.96
CA VAL A 123 -1.67 14.12 14.96
C VAL A 123 -2.31 15.43 14.51
N PRO A 124 -3.13 16.09 15.36
CA PRO A 124 -3.69 17.41 15.04
C PRO A 124 -2.58 18.44 14.75
N PRO A 125 -2.73 19.35 13.76
CA PRO A 125 -1.64 20.22 13.32
C PRO A 125 -1.14 21.19 14.37
N ASP A 126 -2.03 21.73 15.19
CA ASP A 126 -1.70 22.60 16.32
C ASP A 126 -0.84 21.85 17.33
N LEU A 127 -1.20 20.60 17.64
CA LEU A 127 -0.42 19.74 18.51
C LEU A 127 0.94 19.35 17.87
N GLN A 128 0.95 19.03 16.57
CA GLN A 128 2.17 18.69 15.83
C GLN A 128 3.21 19.83 15.90
N GLN A 129 2.78 21.08 15.69
CA GLN A 129 3.64 22.25 15.74
C GLN A 129 4.30 22.41 17.12
N GLU A 130 3.54 22.24 18.21
CA GLU A 130 4.09 22.30 19.56
C GLU A 130 5.07 21.16 19.84
N LEU A 131 4.74 19.93 19.43
CA LEU A 131 5.57 18.73 19.65
C LEU A 131 6.93 18.82 18.95
N LEU A 132 6.98 19.35 17.72
CA LEU A 132 8.22 19.50 16.96
C LEU A 132 9.29 20.36 17.67
N SER A 133 8.89 21.19 18.64
CA SER A 133 9.82 22.05 19.38
C SER A 133 10.66 21.31 20.42
N PHE A 134 10.25 20.13 20.88
CA PHE A 134 10.96 19.40 21.94
C PHE A 134 11.01 17.87 21.76
N VAL A 135 10.20 17.28 20.88
CA VAL A 135 10.25 15.84 20.60
C VAL A 135 11.47 15.53 19.72
N PRO A 136 12.32 14.56 20.08
CA PRO A 136 13.46 14.18 19.26
C PRO A 136 13.03 13.51 17.95
N LYS A 137 13.87 13.61 16.92
CA LYS A 137 13.66 12.91 15.65
C LYS A 137 13.58 11.40 15.87
N PRO A 138 12.70 10.69 15.14
CA PRO A 138 12.59 9.24 15.22
C PRO A 138 13.89 8.57 14.78
N GLN A 139 14.05 7.29 15.15
CA GLN A 139 15.20 6.50 14.74
C GLN A 139 15.29 6.42 13.21
N ILE A 140 16.50 6.31 12.64
CA ILE A 140 16.64 6.17 11.19
C ILE A 140 16.22 4.75 10.79
N THR A 141 15.34 4.64 9.79
CA THR A 141 14.95 3.35 9.23
C THR A 141 16.15 2.69 8.57
N THR A 142 16.56 1.54 9.07
CA THR A 142 17.65 0.74 8.50
C THR A 142 17.07 -0.54 7.95
N LEU A 143 17.25 -0.77 6.65
CA LEU A 143 16.88 -2.04 6.03
C LEU A 143 17.86 -3.11 6.49
N LYS A 144 17.35 -4.19 7.09
CA LYS A 144 18.17 -5.37 7.35
C LYS A 144 18.47 -6.04 6.01
N GLN A 145 19.74 -6.08 5.63
CA GLN A 145 20.17 -6.86 4.48
C GLN A 145 19.97 -8.34 4.81
N ILE A 146 19.03 -8.96 4.09
CA ILE A 146 19.00 -10.41 3.91
C ILE A 146 20.06 -10.64 2.82
N GLY A 147 21.07 -11.48 3.08
CA GLY A 147 22.23 -11.64 2.18
C GLY A 147 21.86 -12.09 0.76
N ASP A 148 22.85 -12.46 -0.05
CA ASP A 148 22.66 -12.72 -1.49
C ASP A 148 21.77 -13.94 -1.84
N THR A 149 21.33 -14.71 -0.84
CA THR A 149 20.47 -15.88 -1.02
C THR A 149 19.04 -15.58 -0.60
N LEU A 150 18.11 -15.67 -1.55
CA LEU A 150 16.68 -15.61 -1.28
C LEU A 150 16.26 -16.87 -0.49
N PRO A 151 15.51 -16.75 0.62
CA PRO A 151 14.97 -17.93 1.29
C PRO A 151 13.97 -18.63 0.39
N ASP A 152 13.85 -19.96 0.47
CA ASP A 152 12.89 -20.70 -0.36
C ASP A 152 11.44 -20.33 -0.04
N LYS A 153 11.19 -19.96 1.23
CA LYS A 153 9.86 -19.74 1.77
C LYS A 153 9.83 -18.59 2.77
N PHE A 154 8.68 -17.95 2.88
CA PHE A 154 8.40 -16.86 3.80
C PHE A 154 7.08 -17.09 4.52
N ILE A 155 7.10 -16.91 5.83
CA ILE A 155 5.89 -17.04 6.65
C ILE A 155 5.20 -15.67 6.70
N VAL A 156 4.03 -15.58 6.09
CA VAL A 156 3.15 -14.41 6.21
C VAL A 156 2.12 -14.69 7.31
N LYS A 157 1.95 -13.71 8.21
CA LYS A 157 0.88 -13.72 9.20
C LYS A 157 -0.33 -12.99 8.64
N VAL A 158 -1.36 -13.75 8.29
CA VAL A 158 -2.63 -13.20 7.81
C VAL A 158 -3.63 -13.24 8.95
N THR A 159 -4.26 -12.11 9.24
CA THR A 159 -5.35 -12.05 10.22
C THR A 159 -6.67 -12.00 9.48
N ASP A 160 -7.49 -13.03 9.64
CA ASP A 160 -8.81 -13.11 9.04
C ASP A 160 -9.89 -13.21 10.14
N TYR A 161 -11.10 -12.76 9.82
CA TYR A 161 -12.24 -12.88 10.70
C TYR A 161 -12.93 -14.22 10.45
N ASN A 162 -12.81 -15.14 11.40
CA ASN A 162 -13.48 -16.42 11.34
C ASN A 162 -14.97 -16.24 11.66
N LEU A 163 -15.83 -16.42 10.65
CA LEU A 163 -17.28 -16.24 10.78
C LEU A 163 -17.93 -17.25 11.73
N THR A 164 -17.33 -18.44 11.90
CA THR A 164 -17.83 -19.49 12.78
C THR A 164 -17.51 -19.21 14.24
N THR A 165 -16.26 -18.88 14.55
CA THR A 165 -15.84 -18.56 15.93
C THR A 165 -16.15 -17.12 16.32
N ARG A 166 -16.49 -16.26 15.35
CA ARG A 166 -16.70 -14.81 15.51
C ARG A 166 -15.51 -14.10 16.14
N GLN A 167 -14.31 -14.60 15.85
CA GLN A 167 -13.06 -14.07 16.36
C GLN A 167 -12.09 -13.84 15.21
N ARG A 168 -11.15 -12.90 15.42
CA ARG A 168 -10.02 -12.73 14.51
C ARG A 168 -8.99 -13.80 14.86
N GLU A 169 -8.61 -14.57 13.86
CA GLU A 169 -7.60 -15.61 13.98
C GLU A 169 -6.42 -15.20 13.09
N THR A 170 -5.22 -15.23 13.66
CA THR A 170 -3.99 -15.04 12.91
C THR A 170 -3.50 -16.41 12.45
N ILE A 171 -3.44 -16.60 11.14
CA ILE A 171 -2.96 -17.82 10.50
C ILE A 171 -1.58 -17.50 9.92
N GLU A 172 -0.63 -18.41 10.14
CA GLU A 172 0.67 -18.38 9.49
C GLU A 172 0.56 -19.15 8.17
N GLU A 173 0.69 -18.43 7.05
CA GLU A 173 0.74 -19.02 5.72
C GLU A 173 2.19 -19.02 5.22
N GLU A 174 2.66 -20.19 4.79
CA GLU A 174 3.98 -20.35 4.20
C GLU A 174 3.91 -20.12 2.69
N ILE A 175 4.51 -19.03 2.22
CA ILE A 175 4.53 -18.64 0.82
C ILE A 175 5.91 -18.98 0.23
N SER A 176 5.93 -19.67 -0.90
CA SER A 176 7.18 -19.95 -1.61
C SER A 176 7.60 -18.73 -2.43
N PHE A 177 8.88 -18.38 -2.39
CA PHE A 177 9.40 -17.38 -3.30
C PHE A 177 9.67 -17.99 -4.68
N VAL A 178 9.43 -17.19 -5.72
CA VAL A 178 9.75 -17.54 -7.10
C VAL A 178 10.71 -16.49 -7.64
N GLU A 179 11.92 -16.91 -7.98
CA GLU A 179 12.90 -16.04 -8.61
C GLU A 179 12.55 -15.84 -10.09
N CYS A 180 12.33 -14.59 -10.49
CA CYS A 180 11.98 -14.21 -11.84
C CYS A 180 13.11 -13.39 -12.48
N GLU A 181 14.05 -14.05 -13.16
CA GLU A 181 15.11 -13.37 -13.95
C GLU A 181 14.54 -12.67 -15.21
N MET A 182 13.83 -11.56 -15.01
CA MET A 182 13.10 -10.88 -16.10
C MET A 182 14.01 -10.28 -17.16
N GLU A 183 15.19 -9.77 -16.77
CA GLU A 183 16.16 -9.19 -17.71
C GLU A 183 16.66 -10.22 -18.73
N SER A 184 17.07 -11.41 -18.25
CA SER A 184 17.55 -12.51 -19.08
C SER A 184 16.47 -13.07 -20.02
N LYS A 185 15.20 -13.05 -19.58
CA LYS A 185 14.06 -13.65 -20.30
C LYS A 185 13.41 -12.69 -21.29
N ALA A 186 13.40 -11.39 -21.00
CA ALA A 186 12.71 -10.36 -21.80
C ALA A 186 13.08 -10.37 -23.30
N PRO A 187 14.36 -10.53 -23.72
CA PRO A 187 14.73 -10.58 -25.14
C PRO A 187 14.04 -11.71 -25.92
N LYS A 188 13.85 -12.87 -25.28
CA LYS A 188 13.22 -14.03 -25.89
C LYS A 188 11.71 -13.86 -25.96
N ASP A 189 11.10 -13.44 -24.85
CA ASP A 189 9.67 -13.09 -24.78
C ASP A 189 9.30 -12.06 -25.85
N PHE A 190 10.09 -10.99 -25.95
CA PHE A 190 9.86 -9.94 -26.92
C PHE A 190 9.90 -10.44 -28.37
N ALA A 191 10.89 -11.29 -28.71
CA ALA A 191 11.01 -11.84 -30.06
C ALA A 191 9.80 -12.71 -30.46
N VAL A 192 9.27 -13.53 -29.54
CA VAL A 192 8.09 -14.36 -29.82
C VAL A 192 6.81 -13.53 -29.93
N ILE A 193 6.70 -12.45 -29.15
CA ILE A 193 5.56 -11.51 -29.24
C ILE A 193 5.54 -10.78 -30.58
N LEU A 194 6.68 -10.27 -31.05
CA LEU A 194 6.76 -9.64 -32.37
C LEU A 194 6.31 -10.59 -33.49
N ARG A 195 6.68 -11.87 -33.41
CA ARG A 195 6.22 -12.90 -34.36
C ARG A 195 4.71 -13.15 -34.25
N LEU A 196 4.16 -13.15 -33.03
CA LEU A 196 2.72 -13.32 -32.82
C LEU A 196 1.93 -12.15 -33.43
N ILE A 197 2.45 -10.92 -33.28
CA ILE A 197 1.89 -9.71 -33.92
C ILE A 197 1.98 -9.81 -35.44
N GLN A 198 3.13 -10.22 -36.00
CA GLN A 198 3.29 -10.46 -37.44
C GLN A 198 2.29 -11.47 -37.99
N SER A 199 1.92 -12.47 -37.20
CA SER A 199 0.91 -13.47 -37.58
C SER A 199 -0.55 -12.97 -37.48
N GLY A 200 -0.77 -11.72 -37.06
CA GLY A 200 -2.10 -11.10 -36.95
C GLY A 200 -2.99 -11.72 -35.88
N LYS A 201 -2.38 -12.33 -34.85
CA LYS A 201 -3.05 -13.04 -33.74
C LYS A 201 -3.24 -12.18 -32.49
N VAL A 202 -2.76 -10.94 -32.50
CA VAL A 202 -2.88 -10.00 -31.38
C VAL A 202 -3.97 -8.97 -31.70
N ALA A 203 -5.05 -9.01 -30.93
CA ALA A 203 -6.22 -8.14 -31.09
C ALA A 203 -6.42 -7.24 -29.87
N VAL A 204 -6.79 -5.99 -30.12
CA VAL A 204 -7.00 -4.95 -29.11
C VAL A 204 -8.33 -4.22 -29.34
N SER A 205 -8.86 -3.65 -28.27
CA SER A 205 -10.08 -2.85 -28.29
C SER A 205 -9.83 -1.49 -28.95
N ASP A 206 -10.71 -1.05 -29.85
CA ASP A 206 -10.64 0.28 -30.48
C ASP A 206 -10.85 1.43 -29.47
N LYS A 207 -11.54 1.18 -28.35
CA LYS A 207 -11.91 2.22 -27.37
C LYS A 207 -10.89 2.38 -26.26
N THR A 208 -10.36 1.25 -25.79
CA THR A 208 -9.50 1.21 -24.60
C THR A 208 -8.06 0.88 -24.96
N TYR A 209 -7.79 0.50 -26.22
CA TYR A 209 -6.49 0.06 -26.70
C TYR A 209 -5.94 -1.19 -25.97
N LEU A 210 -6.74 -1.81 -25.11
CA LEU A 210 -6.34 -2.96 -24.29
C LEU A 210 -6.47 -4.28 -25.07
N PRO A 211 -5.58 -5.27 -24.81
CA PRO A 211 -5.69 -6.61 -25.39
C PRO A 211 -6.96 -7.31 -24.93
N SER A 212 -7.58 -8.07 -25.83
CA SER A 212 -8.71 -8.94 -25.46
C SER A 212 -8.25 -10.11 -24.59
N ALA A 213 -9.18 -10.75 -23.85
CA ALA A 213 -8.87 -11.93 -23.05
C ALA A 213 -8.25 -13.09 -23.90
N ALA A 214 -8.70 -13.25 -25.14
CA ALA A 214 -8.13 -14.21 -26.08
C ALA A 214 -6.68 -13.86 -26.45
N THR A 215 -6.37 -12.57 -26.64
CA THR A 215 -5.00 -12.09 -26.89
C THR A 215 -4.10 -12.33 -25.69
N VAL A 216 -4.56 -11.99 -24.49
CA VAL A 216 -3.82 -12.22 -23.23
C VAL A 216 -3.50 -13.71 -23.08
N LYS A 217 -4.48 -14.59 -23.28
CA LYS A 217 -4.27 -16.05 -23.25
C LYS A 217 -3.29 -16.53 -24.31
N ALA A 218 -3.38 -16.02 -25.55
CA ALA A 218 -2.47 -16.40 -26.63
C ALA A 218 -1.02 -15.96 -26.36
N ILE A 219 -0.82 -14.77 -25.77
CA ILE A 219 0.51 -14.31 -25.37
C ILE A 219 1.05 -15.16 -24.23
N ALA A 220 0.26 -15.42 -23.18
CA ALA A 220 0.69 -16.23 -22.03
C ALA A 220 1.22 -17.61 -22.44
N GLN A 221 0.65 -18.23 -23.47
CA GLN A 221 1.07 -19.54 -23.99
C GLN A 221 2.43 -19.55 -24.71
N ILE A 222 2.92 -18.39 -25.17
CA ILE A 222 4.17 -18.29 -25.92
C ILE A 222 5.32 -17.70 -25.11
N LEU A 223 5.04 -17.09 -23.96
CA LEU A 223 6.07 -16.53 -23.08
C LEU A 223 6.97 -17.65 -22.52
N GLN A 224 8.25 -17.34 -22.38
CA GLN A 224 9.18 -18.21 -21.66
C GLN A 224 8.71 -18.32 -20.21
N GLU A 225 8.43 -19.55 -19.78
CA GLU A 225 7.86 -19.91 -18.46
C GLU A 225 6.45 -19.36 -18.20
N GLY A 226 5.78 -18.84 -19.24
CA GLY A 226 4.42 -18.33 -19.13
C GLY A 226 4.31 -16.97 -18.46
N ASP A 227 3.18 -16.75 -17.79
CA ASP A 227 2.87 -15.56 -17.00
C ASP A 227 3.25 -15.78 -15.52
N PHE A 228 3.21 -14.75 -14.68
CA PHE A 228 3.61 -14.85 -13.26
C PHE A 228 2.71 -15.78 -12.44
N TYR A 229 1.44 -15.85 -12.80
CA TYR A 229 0.47 -16.73 -12.18
C TYR A 229 0.00 -17.75 -13.20
N ASP A 230 -0.08 -19.02 -12.82
CA ASP A 230 -0.78 -20.03 -13.62
C ASP A 230 -2.30 -19.95 -13.41
N ASP A 231 -3.07 -20.70 -14.21
CA ASP A 231 -4.55 -20.69 -14.15
C ASP A 231 -5.11 -21.13 -12.79
N GLU A 232 -4.38 -21.95 -12.02
CA GLU A 232 -4.82 -22.41 -10.70
C GLU A 232 -4.52 -21.36 -9.63
N GLN A 233 -3.35 -20.72 -9.68
CA GLN A 233 -2.97 -19.63 -8.80
C GLN A 233 -3.89 -18.41 -8.96
N ARG A 234 -4.31 -18.09 -10.19
CA ARG A 234 -5.26 -17.00 -10.46
C ARG A 234 -6.60 -17.23 -9.78
N LYS A 235 -7.15 -18.44 -9.92
CA LYS A 235 -8.41 -18.85 -9.28
C LYS A 235 -8.28 -18.91 -7.75
N ALA A 236 -7.15 -19.36 -7.24
CA ALA A 236 -6.88 -19.42 -5.81
C ALA A 236 -6.77 -18.03 -5.16
N GLY A 237 -6.33 -17.00 -5.90
CA GLY A 237 -6.38 -15.60 -5.43
C GLY A 237 -7.81 -15.10 -5.19
N ALA A 238 -8.77 -15.62 -5.96
CA ALA A 238 -10.19 -15.29 -5.85
C ALA A 238 -10.94 -16.15 -4.81
N LYS A 239 -10.28 -16.50 -3.67
CA LYS A 239 -10.89 -17.27 -2.55
C LYS A 239 -12.20 -16.67 -2.02
N ARG A 240 -12.47 -15.38 -2.29
CA ARG A 240 -13.75 -14.69 -2.06
C ARG A 240 -14.16 -13.95 -3.34
N PRO A 241 -14.75 -14.62 -4.33
CA PRO A 241 -15.00 -14.03 -5.65
C PRO A 241 -16.01 -12.88 -5.61
N GLU A 242 -16.75 -12.74 -4.52
CA GLU A 242 -17.66 -11.61 -4.24
C GLU A 242 -16.92 -10.31 -3.81
N TYR A 243 -15.63 -10.41 -3.45
CA TYR A 243 -14.81 -9.28 -2.98
C TYR A 243 -13.45 -9.16 -3.69
N VAL A 244 -12.97 -10.23 -4.33
CA VAL A 244 -11.64 -10.28 -4.95
C VAL A 244 -11.79 -10.83 -6.37
N ASP A 245 -11.48 -9.98 -7.34
CA ASP A 245 -11.42 -10.37 -8.75
C ASP A 245 -10.24 -11.33 -9.00
N GLU A 246 -10.40 -12.21 -9.99
CA GLU A 246 -9.32 -13.07 -10.47
C GLU A 246 -8.14 -12.22 -10.93
N VAL A 247 -6.92 -12.57 -10.47
CA VAL A 247 -5.70 -11.93 -10.96
C VAL A 247 -5.53 -12.28 -12.44
N GLY A 248 -5.61 -11.28 -13.34
CA GLY A 248 -5.44 -11.50 -14.77
C GLY A 248 -4.02 -11.89 -15.20
N GLY A 249 -3.79 -12.09 -16.50
CA GLY A 249 -2.44 -12.22 -17.04
C GLY A 249 -1.67 -10.90 -16.91
N ILE A 250 -0.52 -10.90 -16.24
CA ILE A 250 0.26 -9.69 -15.97
C ILE A 250 1.29 -9.48 -17.08
N LYS A 251 2.19 -10.44 -17.29
CA LYS A 251 3.20 -10.35 -18.36
C LYS A 251 2.53 -10.28 -19.72
N SER A 252 1.54 -11.14 -19.94
CA SER A 252 0.85 -11.25 -21.23
C SER A 252 0.08 -9.98 -21.59
N PHE A 253 -0.56 -9.32 -20.61
CA PHE A 253 -1.18 -8.02 -20.79
C PHE A 253 -0.15 -6.92 -21.02
N ALA A 254 0.87 -6.83 -20.16
CA ALA A 254 1.87 -5.77 -20.19
C ALA A 254 2.61 -5.74 -21.53
N TRP A 255 2.97 -6.89 -22.09
CA TRP A 255 3.66 -6.95 -23.37
C TRP A 255 2.86 -6.37 -24.54
N ALA A 256 1.55 -6.59 -24.59
CA ALA A 256 0.70 -5.99 -25.62
C ALA A 256 0.71 -4.46 -25.50
N VAL A 257 0.58 -3.94 -24.28
CA VAL A 257 0.57 -2.51 -24.00
C VAL A 257 1.93 -1.87 -24.27
N LEU A 258 3.04 -2.51 -23.89
CA LEU A 258 4.40 -2.00 -24.09
C LEU A 258 4.75 -1.88 -25.57
N VAL A 259 4.37 -2.87 -26.40
CA VAL A 259 4.63 -2.84 -27.84
C VAL A 259 3.79 -1.75 -28.54
N GLN A 260 2.56 -1.50 -28.07
CA GLN A 260 1.74 -0.40 -28.57
C GLN A 260 2.29 0.96 -28.12
N GLY A 261 2.60 1.12 -26.84
CA GLY A 261 3.08 2.36 -26.26
C GLY A 261 4.43 2.79 -26.85
N SER A 262 5.28 1.85 -27.26
CA SER A 262 6.57 2.11 -27.92
C SER A 262 6.46 2.38 -29.43
N ASN A 263 5.25 2.52 -29.98
CA ASN A 263 5.00 2.73 -31.41
C ASN A 263 5.67 1.67 -32.32
N LEU A 264 5.97 0.48 -31.79
CA LEU A 264 6.50 -0.62 -32.57
C LEU A 264 5.41 -1.34 -33.38
N ALA A 265 4.16 -1.16 -32.95
CA ALA A 265 3.03 -1.77 -33.60
C ALA A 265 1.81 -0.86 -33.49
N GLU A 266 1.12 -0.69 -34.61
CA GLU A 266 -0.05 0.18 -34.76
C GLU A 266 -1.33 -0.64 -34.87
N ILE A 267 -2.45 -0.02 -34.51
CA ILE A 267 -3.75 -0.64 -34.68
C ILE A 267 -4.17 -0.54 -36.14
N SER A 268 -4.39 -1.69 -36.75
CA SER A 268 -4.98 -1.85 -38.07
C SER A 268 -6.18 -2.79 -37.96
N ALA A 269 -7.38 -2.26 -38.18
CA ALA A 269 -8.65 -3.01 -38.16
C ALA A 269 -8.84 -3.92 -36.92
N LYS A 270 -8.79 -3.35 -35.70
CA LYS A 270 -8.94 -4.04 -34.40
C LYS A 270 -7.82 -5.04 -34.06
N LYS A 271 -6.78 -5.11 -34.88
CA LYS A 271 -5.59 -5.93 -34.66
C LYS A 271 -4.37 -5.03 -34.55
N ILE A 272 -3.34 -5.53 -33.90
CA ILE A 272 -2.05 -4.87 -33.93
C ILE A 272 -1.24 -5.42 -35.11
N SER A 273 -0.66 -4.52 -35.91
CA SER A 273 0.30 -4.83 -36.96
C SER A 273 1.60 -4.08 -36.72
N LEU A 274 2.74 -4.71 -36.99
CA LEU A 274 4.04 -4.01 -36.90
C LEU A 274 4.07 -2.84 -37.88
N ASP A 275 4.56 -1.69 -37.42
CA ASP A 275 4.72 -0.53 -38.29
C ASP A 275 5.81 -0.81 -39.35
N GLN A 276 5.40 -0.76 -40.62
CA GLN A 276 6.28 -0.97 -41.77
C GLN A 276 7.26 0.20 -42.01
N SER A 277 6.96 1.40 -41.49
CA SER A 277 7.77 2.60 -41.67
C SER A 277 9.07 2.56 -40.84
N ARG A 278 9.01 2.01 -39.62
CA ARG A 278 10.19 1.78 -38.76
C ARG A 278 10.90 0.43 -38.97
N THR A 279 10.30 -0.51 -39.70
CA THR A 279 11.02 -1.69 -40.24
C THR A 279 11.74 -1.40 -41.57
N LYS A 280 11.54 -0.22 -42.18
CA LYS A 280 12.16 0.25 -43.44
C LYS A 280 13.35 1.22 -43.29
N SER A 281 13.87 1.41 -42.08
CA SER A 281 15.28 1.83 -41.95
C SER A 281 16.17 0.62 -42.23
N PRO A 282 17.29 0.75 -42.99
CA PRO A 282 18.07 -0.38 -43.50
C PRO A 282 18.43 -1.33 -42.35
N PRO A 283 18.40 -2.64 -42.61
CA PRO A 283 17.74 -3.64 -41.79
C PRO A 283 18.24 -3.56 -40.35
N ARG A 284 17.51 -2.89 -39.46
CA ARG A 284 17.89 -2.83 -38.04
C ARG A 284 16.96 -3.64 -37.16
N THR A 285 15.67 -3.73 -37.39
CA THR A 285 14.77 -4.38 -36.41
C THR A 285 14.53 -5.88 -36.63
N THR A 286 14.97 -6.46 -37.75
CA THR A 286 15.07 -7.92 -37.95
C THR A 286 16.51 -8.44 -38.02
N SER A 287 17.51 -7.55 -37.99
CA SER A 287 18.95 -7.90 -37.91
C SER A 287 19.62 -7.47 -36.60
N GLN A 288 19.03 -6.55 -35.83
CA GLN A 288 19.52 -6.25 -34.49
C GLN A 288 19.02 -7.31 -33.51
N SER A 289 19.94 -7.73 -32.67
CA SER A 289 19.65 -8.62 -31.55
C SER A 289 18.48 -8.03 -30.72
N PRO A 290 17.50 -8.84 -30.29
CA PRO A 290 16.38 -8.41 -29.45
C PRO A 290 16.72 -7.45 -28.28
N PRO A 291 17.90 -7.52 -27.63
CA PRO A 291 18.32 -6.54 -26.61
C PRO A 291 18.31 -5.07 -27.07
N LYS A 292 18.72 -4.75 -28.30
CA LYS A 292 18.81 -3.35 -28.78
C LYS A 292 17.44 -2.72 -29.01
N CYS A 293 16.44 -3.52 -29.38
CA CYS A 293 15.06 -3.06 -29.50
C CYS A 293 14.47 -2.78 -28.10
N LEU A 294 14.77 -3.63 -27.12
CA LEU A 294 14.34 -3.44 -25.73
C LEU A 294 14.93 -2.16 -25.10
N GLU A 295 16.20 -1.85 -25.36
CA GLU A 295 16.81 -0.58 -24.93
C GLU A 295 16.07 0.66 -25.49
N THR A 296 15.50 0.55 -26.69
CA THR A 296 14.74 1.65 -27.31
C THR A 296 13.37 1.80 -26.65
N VAL A 297 12.69 0.68 -26.34
CA VAL A 297 11.43 0.67 -25.59
C VAL A 297 11.62 1.27 -24.20
N GLY A 298 12.70 0.94 -23.50
CA GLY A 298 13.02 1.49 -22.17
C GLY A 298 13.44 2.97 -22.16
N LYS A 299 13.89 3.53 -23.29
CA LYS A 299 14.26 4.96 -23.42
C LYS A 299 13.08 5.86 -23.78
N GLU A 300 12.11 5.35 -24.55
CA GLU A 300 10.91 6.12 -24.93
C GLU A 300 9.89 6.20 -23.78
N HIS A 301 9.92 5.25 -22.84
CA HIS A 301 9.14 5.25 -21.60
C HIS A 301 10.11 5.22 -20.42
N ASN A 302 10.48 6.39 -19.88
CA ASN A 302 11.30 6.48 -18.67
C ASN A 302 10.66 5.63 -17.55
N PHE A 303 11.23 4.45 -17.33
CA PHE A 303 11.12 3.70 -16.08
C PHE A 303 12.40 3.91 -15.28
#